data_AF-A0A367WQL7-F1
#
_entry.id   AF-A0A367WQL7-F1
#
_cell.length_a   1.000
_cell.length_b   1.000
_cell.length_c   1.000
_cell.angle_alpha   90.00
_cell.angle_beta   90.00
_cell.angle_gamma   90.00
#
_symmetry.space_group_name_H-M   'P 1'
#
loop_
_entity.id
_entity.type
_entity.pdbx_description
1 polymer ?
#
loop_
_entity_poly.entity_id
_entity_poly.type
_entity_poly.pdbx_seq_one_letter_code
_entity_poly.pdbx_strand_id
1 'polypeptide(L)'
;MLTLLLFSSPAQAACNTCAKQSDFFDFAYARQMWNELQTRDQFWAEWNRVFPVAKAAYDAGLLKGTIPEMREAIKDRDDATEIMQGYDLWIAQSKVWVKVNWDQDGAGSVYGINNADEKRQMCNFARMHDIFNHQCNGLPDWRSEEQIAAEIEHQKKLAERKKAEAERSARLMKSIEEVGGKN
;
A
#
# COMPACT_ATOMS: atom_id res chain seq x y z
N MET A 1 11.66 26.52 -27.54
CA MET A 1 11.26 26.37 -26.12
C MET A 1 10.23 25.26 -26.07
N LEU A 2 10.59 24.11 -25.50
CA LEU A 2 9.75 22.92 -25.41
C LEU A 2 9.02 22.98 -24.06
N THR A 3 7.71 23.24 -24.08
CA THR A 3 6.86 23.26 -22.89
C THR A 3 6.63 21.82 -22.43
N LEU A 4 7.22 21.42 -21.29
CA LEU A 4 6.85 20.18 -20.62
C LEU A 4 5.41 20.32 -20.10
N LEU A 5 4.48 19.60 -20.71
CA LEU A 5 3.19 19.29 -20.12
C LEU A 5 3.42 18.36 -18.93
N LEU A 6 3.39 18.92 -17.71
CA LEU A 6 3.24 18.16 -16.49
C LEU A 6 1.84 17.51 -16.53
N PHE A 7 1.77 16.26 -16.98
CA PHE A 7 0.62 15.39 -16.79
C PHE A 7 0.45 15.16 -15.28
N SER A 8 -0.23 16.10 -14.62
CA SER A 8 -0.77 15.89 -13.29
C SER A 8 -1.94 14.93 -13.45
N SER A 9 -1.66 13.63 -13.33
CA SER A 9 -2.69 12.60 -13.32
C SER A 9 -3.74 12.96 -12.26
N PRO A 10 -5.04 13.02 -12.61
CA PRO A 10 -6.11 13.46 -11.71
C PRO A 10 -6.33 12.55 -10.48
N ALA A 11 -5.57 11.47 -10.34
CA ALA A 11 -5.68 10.50 -9.25
C ALA A 11 -5.31 11.07 -7.87
N GLN A 12 -4.42 12.06 -7.79
CA GLN A 12 -3.95 12.60 -6.50
C GLN A 12 -5.00 13.49 -5.80
N ALA A 13 -5.96 14.07 -6.53
CA ALA A 13 -6.87 15.08 -5.97
C ALA A 13 -8.06 14.51 -5.17
N ALA A 14 -8.31 13.19 -5.22
CA ALA A 14 -9.55 12.60 -4.71
C ALA A 14 -9.44 11.94 -3.32
N CYS A 15 -8.24 11.80 -2.75
CA CYS A 15 -8.03 10.99 -1.56
C CYS A 15 -7.54 11.82 -0.36
N ASN A 16 -8.49 12.30 0.45
CA ASN A 16 -8.19 13.09 1.65
C ASN A 16 -7.42 12.33 2.74
N THR A 17 -7.35 11.00 2.64
CA THR A 17 -6.66 10.11 3.59
C THR A 17 -5.33 9.58 3.05
N CYS A 18 -4.96 9.93 1.82
CA CYS A 18 -3.71 9.49 1.22
C CYS A 18 -2.54 10.30 1.76
N ALA A 19 -1.36 9.65 1.80
CA ALA A 19 -0.11 10.35 2.03
C ALA A 19 0.08 11.45 0.97
N LYS A 20 0.70 12.55 1.37
CA LYS A 20 1.08 13.68 0.52
C LYS A 20 2.59 13.84 0.53
N GLN A 21 3.17 14.43 -0.51
CA GLN A 21 4.62 14.71 -0.52
C GLN A 21 5.07 15.56 0.68
N SER A 22 4.21 16.45 1.16
CA SER A 22 4.44 17.28 2.36
C SER A 22 4.47 16.50 3.68
N ASP A 23 4.09 15.22 3.68
CA ASP A 23 4.17 14.36 4.85
C ASP A 23 5.58 13.79 5.07
N PHE A 24 6.53 14.06 4.17
CA PHE A 24 7.89 13.51 4.19
C PHE A 24 8.92 14.62 4.43
N PHE A 25 10.01 14.30 5.11
CA PHE A 25 11.21 15.13 5.15
C PHE A 25 11.91 15.15 3.79
N ASP A 26 12.12 13.97 3.21
CA ASP A 26 12.70 13.77 1.90
C ASP A 26 11.86 12.75 1.11
N PHE A 27 10.93 13.28 0.31
CA PHE A 27 10.10 12.46 -0.57
C PHE A 27 10.92 11.66 -1.58
N ALA A 28 12.09 12.16 -2.02
CA ALA A 28 12.93 11.46 -2.98
C ALA A 28 13.58 10.23 -2.35
N TYR A 29 14.07 10.34 -1.11
CA TYR A 29 14.55 9.19 -0.33
C TYR A 29 13.43 8.14 -0.14
N ALA A 30 12.24 8.56 0.29
CA ALA A 30 11.11 7.64 0.45
C ALA A 30 10.76 6.91 -0.87
N ARG A 31 10.73 7.64 -1.98
CA ARG A 31 10.49 7.07 -3.32
C ARG A 31 11.61 6.12 -3.74
N GLN A 32 12.86 6.43 -3.41
CA GLN A 32 13.97 5.54 -3.70
C GLN A 32 13.83 4.22 -2.94
N MET A 33 13.60 4.29 -1.63
CA MET A 33 13.42 3.09 -0.80
C MET A 33 12.20 2.26 -1.21
N TRP A 34 11.11 2.91 -1.63
CA TRP A 34 9.95 2.22 -2.20
C TRP A 34 10.30 1.36 -3.42
N ASN A 35 11.24 1.82 -4.25
CA ASN A 35 11.66 1.14 -5.46
C ASN A 35 12.77 0.11 -5.22
N GLU A 36 13.65 0.33 -4.24
CA GLU A 36 14.79 -0.55 -3.97
C GLU A 36 14.46 -1.69 -2.99
N LEU A 37 13.63 -1.41 -1.99
CA LEU A 37 13.26 -2.37 -0.95
C LEU A 37 12.05 -3.17 -1.42
N GLN A 38 12.24 -4.14 -2.30
CA GLN A 38 11.14 -4.93 -2.87
C GLN A 38 10.71 -6.11 -1.99
N THR A 39 11.61 -6.60 -1.13
CA THR A 39 11.34 -7.73 -0.23
C THR A 39 11.28 -7.32 1.23
N ARG A 40 10.64 -8.15 2.05
CA ARG A 40 10.63 -8.00 3.51
C ARG A 40 12.04 -7.85 4.09
N ASP A 41 12.99 -8.69 3.70
CA ASP A 41 14.33 -8.66 4.28
C ASP A 41 15.07 -7.36 3.95
N GLN A 42 14.94 -6.86 2.73
CA GLN A 42 15.49 -5.56 2.33
C GLN A 42 14.87 -4.44 3.15
N PHE A 43 13.53 -4.45 3.28
CA PHE A 43 12.81 -3.48 4.09
C PHE A 43 13.27 -3.50 5.56
N TRP A 44 13.35 -4.68 6.18
CA TRP A 44 13.76 -4.80 7.58
C TRP A 44 15.22 -4.47 7.81
N ALA A 45 16.10 -4.73 6.85
CA ALA A 45 17.50 -4.32 6.95
C ALA A 45 17.62 -2.79 7.07
N GLU A 46 16.96 -2.04 6.18
CA GLU A 46 16.97 -0.57 6.26
C GLU A 46 16.17 -0.08 7.47
N TRP A 47 15.00 -0.64 7.73
CA TRP A 47 14.16 -0.29 8.88
C TRP A 47 14.94 -0.40 10.20
N ASN A 48 15.66 -1.50 10.40
CA ASN A 48 16.44 -1.71 11.63
C ASN A 48 17.63 -0.75 11.75
N ARG A 49 18.12 -0.19 10.64
CA ARG A 49 19.15 0.84 10.64
C ARG A 49 18.57 2.19 11.09
N VAL A 50 17.47 2.63 10.48
CA VAL A 50 16.99 4.02 10.64
C VAL A 50 15.87 4.20 11.65
N PHE A 51 14.97 3.22 11.77
CA PHE A 51 13.75 3.38 12.57
C PHE A 51 14.01 3.50 14.08
N PRO A 52 14.99 2.80 14.70
CA PRO A 52 15.28 2.99 16.12
C PRO A 52 15.63 4.44 16.48
N VAL A 53 16.39 5.12 15.61
CA VAL A 53 16.80 6.52 15.81
C VAL A 53 15.59 7.46 15.67
N ALA A 54 14.80 7.27 14.61
CA ALA A 54 13.56 8.05 14.41
C ALA A 54 12.54 7.82 15.55
N LYS A 55 12.41 6.59 16.03
CA LYS A 55 11.54 6.25 17.16
C LYS A 55 12.00 6.94 18.44
N ALA A 56 13.30 6.94 18.73
CA ALA A 56 13.83 7.64 19.90
C ALA A 56 13.54 9.15 19.83
N ALA A 57 13.68 9.76 18.66
CA ALA A 57 13.34 11.17 18.44
C ALA A 57 11.82 11.44 18.60
N TYR A 58 10.96 10.54 18.11
CA TYR A 58 9.52 10.60 18.31
C TYR A 58 9.14 10.51 19.80
N ASP A 59 9.70 9.55 20.53
CA ASP A 59 9.43 9.34 21.96
C ASP A 59 9.94 10.53 22.80
N ALA A 60 11.03 11.17 22.38
CA ALA A 60 11.53 12.42 22.95
C ALA A 60 10.68 13.66 22.59
N GLY A 61 9.67 13.50 21.71
CA GLY A 61 8.75 14.54 21.31
C GLY A 61 9.27 15.49 20.22
N LEU A 62 10.36 15.14 19.54
CA LEU A 62 10.98 15.96 18.49
C LEU A 62 10.22 15.88 17.15
N LEU A 63 9.49 14.78 16.92
CA LEU A 63 8.74 14.54 15.69
C LEU A 63 7.25 14.87 15.87
N LYS A 64 6.96 16.13 16.23
CA LYS A 64 5.60 16.66 16.43
C LYS A 64 5.33 17.87 15.54
N GLY A 65 4.08 18.02 15.10
CA GLY A 65 3.65 19.14 14.26
C GLY A 65 3.85 18.88 12.76
N THR A 66 4.28 19.90 12.06
CA THR A 66 4.57 19.91 10.62
C THR A 66 6.02 19.52 10.33
N ILE A 67 6.33 19.05 9.13
CA ILE A 67 7.71 18.71 8.72
C ILE A 67 8.72 19.85 8.97
N PRO A 68 8.42 21.14 8.67
CA PRO A 68 9.32 22.23 9.02
C PRO A 68 9.61 22.35 10.51
N GLU A 69 8.60 22.19 11.37
CA GLU A 69 8.76 22.24 12.83
C GLU A 69 9.62 21.07 13.33
N MET A 70 9.36 19.86 12.82
CA MET A 70 10.18 18.69 13.17
C MET A 70 11.63 18.86 12.68
N ARG A 71 11.83 19.42 11.49
CA ARG A 71 13.17 19.66 10.92
C ARG A 71 13.95 20.64 11.78
N GLU A 72 13.31 21.72 12.19
CA GLU A 72 13.89 22.71 13.10
C GLU A 72 14.28 22.07 14.45
N ALA A 73 13.43 21.19 14.98
CA ALA A 73 13.65 20.51 16.26
C ALA A 73 14.85 19.54 16.27
N ILE A 74 15.24 19.00 15.10
CA ILE A 74 16.34 18.03 14.99
C ILE A 74 17.60 18.59 14.30
N LYS A 75 17.58 19.86 13.84
CA LYS A 75 18.61 20.42 12.95
C LYS A 75 20.05 20.36 13.49
N ASP A 76 20.22 20.44 14.80
CA ASP A 76 21.52 20.48 15.48
C ASP A 76 21.95 19.10 16.01
N ARG A 77 21.24 18.02 15.63
CA ARG A 77 21.59 16.66 16.02
C ARG A 77 22.50 16.00 15.00
N ASP A 78 23.50 15.27 15.48
CA ASP A 78 24.41 14.51 14.62
C ASP A 78 23.71 13.37 13.85
N ASP A 79 22.57 12.89 14.36
CA ASP A 79 21.75 11.81 13.78
C ASP A 79 20.52 12.32 13.02
N ALA A 80 20.43 13.63 12.73
CA ALA A 80 19.27 14.25 12.08
C ALA A 80 18.89 13.55 10.75
N THR A 81 19.89 13.18 9.94
CA THR A 81 19.66 12.47 8.68
C THR A 81 18.98 11.11 8.89
N GLU A 82 19.45 10.32 9.84
CA GLU A 82 18.86 9.00 10.12
C GLU A 82 17.46 9.11 10.72
N ILE A 83 17.21 10.14 11.53
CA ILE A 83 15.86 10.46 12.03
C ILE A 83 14.91 10.74 10.87
N MET A 84 15.31 11.61 9.93
CA MET A 84 14.49 11.96 8.77
C MET A 84 14.21 10.72 7.90
N GLN A 85 15.24 9.93 7.61
CA GLN A 85 15.12 8.69 6.84
C GLN A 85 14.18 7.69 7.53
N GLY A 86 14.32 7.48 8.84
CA GLY A 86 13.47 6.55 9.58
C GLY A 86 12.02 7.01 9.65
N TYR A 87 11.78 8.32 9.75
CA TYR A 87 10.44 8.90 9.67
C TYR A 87 9.84 8.69 8.28
N ASP A 88 10.59 9.00 7.22
CA ASP A 88 10.12 8.86 5.84
C ASP A 88 9.78 7.41 5.49
N LEU A 89 10.61 6.45 5.92
CA LEU A 89 10.33 5.03 5.75
C LEU A 89 9.11 4.57 6.57
N TRP A 90 8.91 5.13 7.77
CA TRP A 90 7.70 4.88 8.56
C TRP A 90 6.44 5.42 7.88
N ILE A 91 6.48 6.62 7.28
CA ILE A 91 5.35 7.15 6.52
C ILE A 91 5.06 6.31 5.27
N ALA A 92 6.10 5.92 4.53
CA ALA A 92 5.96 5.03 3.37
C ALA A 92 5.29 3.69 3.77
N GLN A 93 5.69 3.11 4.89
CA GLN A 93 5.07 1.88 5.38
C GLN A 93 3.64 2.08 5.90
N SER A 94 3.43 3.03 6.81
CA SER A 94 2.18 3.12 7.56
C SER A 94 1.05 3.82 6.81
N LYS A 95 1.37 4.84 6.00
CA LYS A 95 0.36 5.65 5.29
C LYS A 95 0.19 5.26 3.82
N VAL A 96 1.20 4.63 3.21
CA VAL A 96 1.12 4.18 1.82
C VAL A 96 0.91 2.68 1.77
N TRP A 97 1.91 1.88 2.16
CA TRP A 97 1.86 0.43 2.00
C TRP A 97 0.72 -0.24 2.77
N VAL A 98 0.62 0.01 4.09
CA VAL A 98 -0.43 -0.55 4.94
C VAL A 98 -1.80 -0.11 4.44
N LYS A 99 -1.94 1.14 4.01
CA LYS A 99 -3.21 1.67 3.50
C LYS A 99 -3.65 0.97 2.23
N VAL A 100 -2.74 0.78 1.27
CA VAL A 100 -2.99 0.03 0.05
C VAL A 100 -3.38 -1.42 0.37
N ASN A 101 -2.72 -2.05 1.35
CA ASN A 101 -3.01 -3.41 1.76
C ASN A 101 -4.36 -3.57 2.51
N TRP A 102 -4.64 -2.71 3.50
CA TRP A 102 -5.82 -2.78 4.37
C TRP A 102 -7.12 -2.38 3.67
N ASP A 103 -7.12 -1.31 2.87
CA ASP A 103 -8.32 -0.86 2.15
C ASP A 103 -8.76 -1.90 1.09
N GLN A 104 -7.97 -2.95 0.88
CA GLN A 104 -8.19 -4.01 -0.08
C GLN A 104 -8.34 -5.40 0.57
N ASP A 105 -8.51 -5.53 1.89
CA ASP A 105 -8.77 -6.83 2.54
C ASP A 105 -10.03 -7.56 1.99
N GLY A 106 -10.93 -6.84 1.29
CA GLY A 106 -12.03 -7.42 0.51
C GLY A 106 -11.82 -7.51 -1.01
N ALA A 107 -10.79 -6.87 -1.57
CA ALA A 107 -10.64 -6.62 -3.01
C ALA A 107 -9.29 -7.00 -3.62
N GLY A 108 -8.22 -7.20 -2.84
CA GLY A 108 -6.93 -7.65 -3.35
C GLY A 108 -5.81 -7.34 -2.36
N SER A 109 -5.29 -8.35 -1.69
CA SER A 109 -4.01 -8.24 -0.97
C SER A 109 -2.90 -7.69 -1.87
N VAL A 110 -1.72 -7.33 -1.31
CA VAL A 110 -0.54 -6.98 -2.12
C VAL A 110 -0.29 -8.01 -3.23
N TYR A 111 -0.45 -9.31 -2.94
CA TYR A 111 -0.40 -10.36 -3.97
C TYR A 111 -1.49 -10.21 -5.03
N GLY A 112 -2.74 -10.00 -4.62
CA GLY A 112 -3.87 -9.80 -5.53
C GLY A 112 -3.68 -8.58 -6.44
N ILE A 113 -3.23 -7.46 -5.88
CA ILE A 113 -2.91 -6.25 -6.64
C ILE A 113 -1.75 -6.48 -7.58
N ASN A 114 -0.72 -7.22 -7.15
CA ASN A 114 0.47 -7.49 -7.96
C ASN A 114 0.27 -8.48 -9.11
N ASN A 115 -0.87 -9.18 -9.11
CA ASN A 115 -1.24 -10.17 -10.14
C ASN A 115 -2.59 -9.81 -10.80
N ALA A 116 -3.05 -8.57 -10.66
CA ALA A 116 -4.33 -8.13 -11.19
C ALA A 116 -4.23 -7.72 -12.67
N ASP A 117 -5.30 -7.96 -13.42
CA ASP A 117 -5.52 -7.23 -14.67
C ASP A 117 -5.66 -5.73 -14.36
N GLU A 118 -4.94 -4.90 -15.10
CA GLU A 118 -4.89 -3.44 -14.99
C GLU A 118 -6.27 -2.75 -14.93
N LYS A 119 -7.32 -3.38 -15.48
CA LYS A 119 -8.69 -2.85 -15.52
C LYS A 119 -9.47 -3.09 -14.24
N ARG A 120 -8.97 -3.88 -13.29
CA ARG A 120 -9.69 -4.18 -12.05
C ARG A 120 -9.72 -2.97 -11.12
N GLN A 121 -10.78 -2.87 -10.35
CA GLN A 121 -10.98 -1.77 -9.40
C GLN A 121 -9.83 -1.63 -8.40
N MET A 122 -9.25 -2.75 -7.94
CA MET A 122 -8.08 -2.75 -7.05
C MET A 122 -6.86 -2.02 -7.65
N CYS A 123 -6.67 -2.08 -8.97
CA CYS A 123 -5.62 -1.32 -9.64
C CYS A 123 -5.88 0.19 -9.59
N ASN A 124 -7.15 0.64 -9.68
CA ASN A 124 -7.46 2.06 -9.53
C ASN A 124 -7.12 2.56 -8.11
N PHE A 125 -7.38 1.75 -7.09
CA PHE A 125 -6.99 2.05 -5.72
C PHE A 125 -5.48 2.07 -5.55
N ALA A 126 -4.77 1.07 -6.06
CA ALA A 126 -3.31 1.03 -6.01
C ALA A 126 -2.70 2.30 -6.62
N ARG A 127 -3.12 2.70 -7.83
CA ARG A 127 -2.62 3.93 -8.48
C ARG A 127 -2.95 5.22 -7.71
N MET A 128 -4.09 5.24 -7.01
CA MET A 128 -4.50 6.40 -6.21
C MET A 128 -3.69 6.52 -4.91
N HIS A 129 -3.40 5.40 -4.26
CA HIS A 129 -2.74 5.37 -2.96
C HIS A 129 -1.21 5.30 -3.05
N ASP A 130 -0.66 4.65 -4.07
CA ASP A 130 0.77 4.65 -4.37
C ASP A 130 1.19 6.02 -4.91
N ILE A 131 1.54 6.91 -3.99
CA ILE A 131 2.04 8.26 -4.30
C ILE A 131 3.39 8.25 -5.02
N PHE A 132 4.13 7.14 -4.97
CA PHE A 132 5.49 7.07 -5.46
C PHE A 132 5.54 6.83 -6.97
N ASN A 133 4.77 5.85 -7.44
CA ASN A 133 4.80 5.43 -8.84
C ASN A 133 3.42 5.48 -9.53
N HIS A 134 2.33 5.60 -8.78
CA HIS A 134 0.96 5.58 -9.31
C HIS A 134 0.68 4.39 -10.23
N GLN A 135 1.19 3.21 -9.88
CA GLN A 135 1.10 2.01 -10.71
C GLN A 135 0.21 0.92 -10.09
N CYS A 136 -0.35 0.06 -10.95
CA CYS A 136 -0.77 -1.27 -10.52
C CYS A 136 0.43 -2.21 -10.63
N ASN A 137 0.35 -3.39 -10.03
CA ASN A 137 1.34 -4.45 -10.25
C ASN A 137 2.78 -4.17 -9.80
N GLY A 138 3.02 -3.12 -9.01
CA GLY A 138 4.37 -2.72 -8.62
C GLY A 138 4.46 -2.23 -7.18
N LEU A 139 3.69 -2.85 -6.29
CA LEU A 139 3.83 -2.64 -4.84
C LEU A 139 4.94 -3.54 -4.31
N PRO A 140 5.84 -3.04 -3.46
CA PRO A 140 6.80 -3.91 -2.78
C PRO A 140 6.07 -4.86 -1.83
N ASP A 141 6.62 -6.05 -1.59
CA ASP A 141 6.01 -7.05 -0.70
C ASP A 141 6.81 -7.21 0.60
N TRP A 142 6.38 -6.47 1.62
CA TRP A 142 7.03 -6.43 2.94
C TRP A 142 6.41 -7.40 3.96
N ARG A 143 5.46 -8.24 3.52
CA ARG A 143 4.80 -9.24 4.35
C ARG A 143 5.74 -10.37 4.72
N SER A 144 5.51 -11.00 5.87
CA SER A 144 6.18 -12.24 6.24
C SER A 144 5.68 -13.42 5.41
N GLU A 145 6.46 -14.51 5.38
CA GLU A 145 6.05 -15.74 4.70
C GLU A 145 4.73 -16.28 5.25
N GLU A 146 4.50 -16.16 6.56
CA GLU A 146 3.25 -16.57 7.20
C GLU A 146 2.07 -15.71 6.74
N GLN A 147 2.27 -14.40 6.61
CA GLN A 147 1.24 -13.49 6.10
C GLN A 147 0.90 -13.81 4.62
N ILE A 148 1.91 -14.14 3.81
CA ILE A 148 1.71 -14.56 2.42
C ILE A 148 0.97 -15.90 2.37
N ALA A 149 1.36 -16.88 3.18
CA ALA A 149 0.73 -18.20 3.24
C ALA A 149 -0.73 -18.12 3.72
N ALA A 150 -1.00 -17.31 4.75
CA ALA A 150 -2.36 -17.08 5.25
C ALA A 150 -3.25 -16.45 4.18
N GLU A 151 -2.72 -15.51 3.39
CA GLU A 151 -3.43 -14.89 2.28
C GLU A 151 -3.73 -15.91 1.16
N ILE A 152 -2.75 -16.72 0.76
CA ILE A 152 -2.95 -17.78 -0.24
C ILE A 152 -4.06 -18.75 0.19
N GLU A 153 -4.05 -19.16 1.46
CA GLU A 153 -5.07 -20.05 2.02
C GLU A 153 -6.45 -19.39 2.06
N HIS A 154 -6.53 -18.12 2.44
CA HIS A 154 -7.77 -17.35 2.42
C HIS A 154 -8.35 -17.25 1.00
N GLN A 155 -7.52 -16.96 0.00
CA GLN A 155 -7.96 -16.90 -1.40
C GLN A 155 -8.47 -18.25 -1.94
N LYS A 156 -7.81 -19.36 -1.57
CA LYS A 156 -8.30 -20.72 -1.92
C LYS A 156 -9.70 -20.97 -1.36
N LYS A 157 -9.91 -20.70 -0.07
CA LYS A 157 -11.22 -20.85 0.58
C LYS A 157 -12.29 -19.98 -0.06
N LEU A 158 -11.95 -18.73 -0.40
CA LEU A 158 -12.87 -17.83 -1.12
C LEU A 158 -13.25 -18.38 -2.50
N ALA A 159 -12.31 -18.93 -3.24
CA ALA A 159 -12.56 -19.54 -4.55
C ALA A 159 -13.47 -20.77 -4.44
N GLU A 160 -13.22 -21.65 -3.46
CA GLU A 160 -14.05 -22.83 -3.18
C GLU A 160 -15.48 -22.44 -2.81
N ARG A 161 -15.65 -21.43 -1.94
CA ARG A 161 -16.96 -20.89 -1.58
C ARG A 161 -17.71 -20.35 -2.79
N LYS A 162 -17.06 -19.54 -3.63
CA LYS A 162 -17.67 -18.99 -4.86
C LYS A 162 -18.11 -20.10 -5.82
N LYS A 163 -17.29 -21.16 -5.96
CA LYS A 163 -17.63 -22.33 -6.77
C LYS A 163 -18.88 -23.04 -6.22
N ALA A 164 -18.92 -23.30 -4.92
CA ALA A 164 -20.07 -23.95 -4.27
C ALA A 164 -21.35 -23.10 -4.40
N GLU A 165 -21.27 -21.78 -4.25
CA GLU A 165 -22.39 -20.85 -4.44
C GLU A 165 -22.90 -20.84 -5.89
N ALA A 166 -21.99 -20.87 -6.87
CA ALA A 166 -22.34 -20.97 -8.29
C ALA A 166 -23.04 -22.30 -8.62
N GLU A 167 -22.53 -23.43 -8.12
CA GLU A 167 -23.15 -24.74 -8.30
C GLU A 167 -24.54 -24.83 -7.65
N ARG A 168 -24.72 -24.21 -6.48
CA ARG A 168 -26.02 -24.14 -5.80
C ARG A 168 -27.02 -23.31 -6.60
N SER A 169 -26.57 -22.17 -7.13
CA SER A 169 -27.39 -21.27 -7.95
C SER A 169 -27.80 -21.94 -9.27
N ALA A 170 -26.87 -22.63 -9.95
CA ALA A 170 -27.17 -23.38 -11.16
C ALA A 170 -28.20 -24.51 -10.93
N ARG A 171 -28.08 -25.24 -9.82
CA ARG A 171 -29.07 -26.27 -9.42
C ARG A 171 -30.45 -25.67 -9.17
N LEU A 172 -30.51 -24.51 -8.51
CA LEU A 172 -31.78 -23.82 -8.27
C LEU A 172 -32.44 -23.36 -9.57
N MET A 173 -31.68 -22.75 -10.48
CA MET A 173 -32.20 -22.30 -11.78
C MET A 173 -32.76 -23.46 -12.61
N LYS A 174 -32.04 -24.58 -12.68
CA LYS A 174 -32.52 -25.79 -13.37
C LYS A 174 -33.83 -26.31 -12.77
N SER A 175 -33.95 -26.33 -11.44
CA SER A 175 -35.19 -26.75 -10.77
C SER A 175 -36.35 -25.81 -11.06
N ILE A 176 -36.11 -24.51 -11.22
CA ILE A 176 -37.15 -23.52 -11.55
C ILE A 176 -37.63 -23.73 -12.99
N GLU A 177 -36.74 -23.98 -13.94
CA GLU A 177 -37.08 -24.28 -15.34
C GLU A 177 -37.93 -25.56 -15.48
N GLU A 178 -37.57 -26.62 -14.75
CA GLU A 178 -38.30 -27.90 -14.77
C GLU A 178 -39.71 -27.82 -14.16
N VAL A 179 -39.93 -26.89 -13.22
CA VAL A 179 -41.24 -26.65 -12.60
C VAL A 179 -42.06 -25.63 -13.40
N GLY A 180 -41.43 -24.60 -13.95
CA GLY A 180 -42.08 -23.55 -14.75
C GLY A 180 -42.51 -24.01 -16.16
N GLY A 181 -41.84 -24.99 -16.75
CA GLY A 181 -42.21 -25.58 -18.05
C GLY A 181 -43.34 -26.61 -18.01
N LYS A 182 -43.93 -26.87 -16.83
CA LYS A 182 -45.04 -27.83 -16.65
C LYS A 182 -46.42 -27.18 -16.49
N ASN A 183 -46.53 -25.86 -16.68
CA ASN A 183 -47.79 -25.11 -16.68
C ASN A 183 -48.15 -24.60 -18.07
#